data_AF-A0A563ER01-F1
#
_entry.id   AF-A0A563ER01-F1
#
_cell.length_a   1.000
_cell.length_b   1.000
_cell.length_c   1.000
_cell.angle_alpha   90.00
_cell.angle_beta   90.00
_cell.angle_gamma   90.00
#
_symmetry.space_group_name_H-M   'P 1'
#
loop_
_entity.id
_entity.type
_entity.pdbx_description
1 polymer ?
#
loop_
_entity_poly.entity_id
_entity_poly.type
_entity_poly.pdbx_seq_one_letter_code
_entity_poly.pdbx_strand_id
1 'polypeptide(L)'
;MASIEEVRAAIAQAVDKATQSQAALQQAAQLAEDAQALLSSVTQGSVQNDVEQTNAHFAQVVGGVGELQNFLGAGISSAEGINARL
;
A
#
# COMPACT_ATOMS: atom_id res chain seq x y z
N MET A 1 -7.14 -13.64 31.12
CA MET A 1 -8.06 -13.56 29.96
C MET A 1 -8.38 -12.09 29.76
N ALA A 2 -8.17 -11.54 28.57
CA ALA A 2 -8.55 -10.16 28.29
C ALA A 2 -10.08 -10.04 28.37
N SER A 3 -10.57 -8.92 28.92
CA SER A 3 -11.98 -8.54 28.89
C SER A 3 -12.42 -8.22 27.45
N ILE A 4 -13.73 -8.26 27.21
CA ILE A 4 -14.30 -7.94 25.88
C ILE A 4 -13.89 -6.52 25.45
N GLU A 5 -13.94 -5.54 26.37
CA GLU A 5 -13.44 -4.18 26.12
C GLU A 5 -11.98 -4.14 25.67
N GLU A 6 -11.08 -4.89 26.32
CA GLU A 6 -9.67 -4.96 25.93
C GLU A 6 -9.49 -5.56 24.54
N VAL A 7 -10.28 -6.59 24.19
CA VAL A 7 -10.26 -7.20 22.85
C VAL A 7 -10.76 -6.21 21.80
N ARG A 8 -11.87 -5.51 22.04
CA ARG A 8 -12.41 -4.48 21.13
C ARG A 8 -11.39 -3.36 20.90
N ALA A 9 -10.76 -2.88 21.96
CA ALA A 9 -9.72 -1.85 21.87
C ALA A 9 -8.51 -2.31 21.05
N ALA A 10 -8.06 -3.55 21.25
CA ALA A 10 -6.96 -4.13 20.48
C ALA A 10 -7.31 -4.27 18.98
N ILE A 11 -8.54 -4.69 18.65
CA ILE A 11 -9.01 -4.77 17.26
C ILE A 11 -9.05 -3.37 16.62
N ALA A 12 -9.59 -2.37 17.32
CA ALA A 12 -9.62 -0.99 16.82
C ALA A 12 -8.20 -0.47 16.53
N GLN A 13 -7.23 -0.75 17.42
CA GLN A 13 -5.83 -0.39 17.18
C GLN A 13 -5.21 -1.13 15.97
N ALA A 14 -5.58 -2.39 15.76
CA ALA A 14 -5.12 -3.15 14.59
C ALA A 14 -5.67 -2.56 13.28
N VAL A 15 -6.96 -2.19 13.26
CA VAL A 15 -7.61 -1.52 12.12
C VAL A 15 -6.97 -0.16 11.85
N ASP A 16 -6.71 0.63 12.89
CA ASP A 16 -6.06 1.93 12.76
C ASP A 16 -4.67 1.81 12.10
N LYS A 17 -3.83 0.88 12.57
CA LYS A 17 -2.52 0.59 11.96
C LYS A 17 -2.62 0.11 10.51
N ALA A 18 -3.63 -0.70 10.20
CA ALA A 18 -3.87 -1.14 8.84
C ALA A 18 -4.28 0.05 7.94
N THR A 19 -5.14 0.94 8.41
CA THR A 19 -5.53 2.17 7.70
C THR A 19 -4.32 3.08 7.45
N GLN A 20 -3.45 3.26 8.45
CA GLN A 20 -2.20 4.01 8.29
C GLN A 20 -1.28 3.37 7.23
N SER A 21 -1.20 2.04 7.21
CA SER A 21 -0.42 1.31 6.21
C SER A 21 -1.00 1.50 4.80
N GLN A 22 -2.32 1.59 4.65
CA GLN A 22 -2.98 1.86 3.36
C GLN A 22 -2.60 3.23 2.81
N ALA A 23 -2.58 4.25 3.67
CA ALA A 23 -2.15 5.60 3.28
C ALA A 23 -0.66 5.62 2.86
N ALA A 24 0.20 4.94 3.60
CA ALA A 24 1.62 4.83 3.27
C ALA A 24 1.84 4.10 1.92
N LEU A 25 1.08 3.03 1.66
CA LEU A 25 1.10 2.33 0.38
C LEU A 25 0.65 3.24 -0.77
N GLN A 26 -0.44 4.00 -0.58
CA GLN A 26 -0.91 4.96 -1.59
C GLN A 26 0.16 6.03 -1.88
N GLN A 27 0.82 6.55 -0.84
CA GLN A 27 1.93 7.48 -1.00
C GLN A 27 3.10 6.84 -1.77
N ALA A 28 3.43 5.58 -1.47
CA ALA A 28 4.50 4.85 -2.16
C ALA A 28 4.21 4.66 -3.66
N ALA A 29 2.96 4.36 -4.03
CA ALA A 29 2.57 4.30 -5.44
C ALA A 29 2.73 5.65 -6.13
N GLN A 30 2.24 6.74 -5.51
CA GLN A 30 2.39 8.09 -6.09
C GLN A 30 3.86 8.46 -6.30
N LEU A 31 4.71 8.20 -5.31
CA LEU A 31 6.14 8.49 -5.41
C LEU A 31 6.84 7.64 -6.49
N ALA A 32 6.38 6.41 -6.72
CA ALA A 32 6.89 5.57 -7.80
C ALA A 32 6.49 6.11 -9.19
N GLU A 33 5.25 6.58 -9.35
CA GLU A 33 4.78 7.25 -10.57
C GLU A 33 5.57 8.54 -10.84
N ASP A 34 5.77 9.36 -9.81
CA ASP A 34 6.55 10.59 -9.90
C ASP A 34 8.01 10.29 -10.30
N ALA A 35 8.62 9.26 -9.72
CA ALA A 35 9.97 8.81 -10.06
C ALA A 35 10.07 8.32 -11.51
N GLN A 36 9.08 7.56 -11.99
CA GLN A 36 8.98 7.11 -13.37
C GLN A 36 8.89 8.31 -14.34
N ALA A 37 8.04 9.28 -14.03
CA ALA A 37 7.86 10.48 -14.84
C ALA A 37 9.15 11.32 -14.89
N LEU A 38 9.79 11.52 -13.73
CA LEU A 38 11.06 12.24 -13.64
C LEU A 38 12.15 11.55 -14.44
N LEU A 39 12.33 10.24 -14.26
CA LEU A 39 13.33 9.47 -15.00
C LEU A 39 13.09 9.60 -16.50
N SER A 40 11.86 9.36 -16.95
CA SER A 40 11.47 9.45 -18.35
C SER A 40 11.74 10.84 -18.93
N SER A 41 11.56 11.91 -18.15
CA SER A 41 11.83 13.28 -18.61
C SER A 41 13.32 13.57 -18.83
N VAL A 42 14.20 13.05 -17.98
CA VAL A 42 15.65 13.31 -18.06
C VAL A 42 16.37 12.37 -19.04
N THR A 43 15.72 11.28 -19.44
CA THR A 43 16.24 10.31 -20.40
C THR A 43 15.63 10.43 -21.79
N GLN A 44 14.78 11.43 -22.03
CA GLN A 44 14.22 11.71 -23.35
C GLN A 44 15.33 11.93 -24.39
N GLY A 45 15.37 11.08 -25.42
CA GLY A 45 16.42 11.10 -26.46
C GLY A 45 17.57 10.12 -26.23
N SER A 46 17.63 9.45 -25.08
CA SER A 46 18.59 8.39 -24.80
C SER A 46 18.00 7.02 -25.16
N VAL A 47 18.67 6.26 -26.04
CA VAL A 47 18.31 4.88 -26.43
C VAL A 47 18.82 3.82 -25.44
N GLN A 48 18.82 4.15 -24.14
CA GLN A 48 19.46 3.32 -23.12
C GLN A 48 18.48 2.29 -22.56
N ASN A 49 18.78 1.00 -22.79
CA ASN A 49 17.94 -0.14 -22.37
C ASN A 49 17.66 -0.15 -20.85
N ASP A 50 18.62 0.34 -20.06
CA ASP A 50 18.50 0.43 -18.60
C ASP A 50 17.34 1.34 -18.13
N VAL A 51 16.96 2.34 -18.94
CA VAL A 51 15.84 3.25 -18.65
C VAL A 51 14.50 2.53 -18.75
N GLU A 52 14.31 1.73 -19.80
CA GLU A 52 13.08 0.94 -19.97
C GLU A 52 12.92 -0.06 -18.82
N GLN A 53 14.01 -0.75 -18.45
CA GLN A 53 14.01 -1.69 -17.34
C GLN A 53 13.71 -0.99 -15.99
N THR A 54 14.32 0.16 -15.73
CA THR A 54 14.08 0.93 -14.50
C THR A 54 12.63 1.43 -14.43
N ASN A 55 12.08 1.93 -15.53
CA ASN A 55 10.67 2.33 -15.61
C ASN A 55 9.72 1.16 -15.39
N ALA A 56 10.06 -0.04 -15.87
CA ALA A 56 9.29 -1.24 -15.59
C ALA A 56 9.27 -1.60 -14.10
N HIS A 57 10.38 -1.39 -13.38
CA HIS A 57 10.42 -1.59 -11.93
C HIS A 57 9.51 -0.62 -11.16
N PHE A 58 9.44 0.66 -11.55
CA PHE A 58 8.48 1.59 -10.94
C PHE A 58 7.04 1.18 -11.21
N ALA A 59 6.71 0.76 -12.44
CA ALA A 59 5.39 0.24 -12.77
C ALA A 59 5.02 -1.02 -11.95
N GLN A 60 5.99 -1.91 -11.69
CA GLN A 60 5.80 -3.07 -10.82
C GLN A 60 5.49 -2.67 -9.37
N VAL A 61 6.11 -1.61 -8.84
CA VAL A 61 5.79 -1.09 -7.50
C VAL A 61 4.34 -0.61 -7.44
N VAL A 62 3.89 0.17 -8.42
CA VAL A 62 2.50 0.67 -8.48
C VAL A 62 1.51 -0.49 -8.53
N GLY A 63 1.76 -1.50 -9.37
CA GLY A 63 0.92 -2.70 -9.45
C GLY A 63 0.90 -3.50 -8.14
N GLY A 64 2.07 -3.75 -7.56
CA GLY A 64 2.19 -4.49 -6.29
C GLY A 64 1.54 -3.78 -5.11
N VAL A 65 1.61 -2.45 -5.06
CA VAL A 65 0.89 -1.64 -4.06
C VAL A 65 -0.62 -1.89 -4.15
N GLY A 66 -1.20 -1.97 -5.35
CA GLY A 66 -2.62 -2.28 -5.53
C GLY A 66 -3.02 -3.63 -4.93
N GLU A 67 -2.20 -4.65 -5.13
CA GLU A 67 -2.41 -5.97 -4.53
C GLU A 67 -2.33 -5.92 -2.99
N LEU A 68 -1.32 -5.23 -2.45
CA LEU A 68 -1.17 -5.06 -1.00
C LEU A 68 -2.35 -4.30 -0.38
N GLN A 69 -2.86 -3.26 -1.06
CA GLN A 69 -4.05 -2.54 -0.63
C GLN A 69 -5.28 -3.44 -0.59
N ASN A 70 -5.45 -4.35 -1.55
CA ASN A 70 -6.56 -5.32 -1.55
C ASN A 70 -6.48 -6.26 -0.33
N PHE A 71 -5.31 -6.82 -0.04
CA PHE A 71 -5.12 -7.68 1.13
C PHE A 71 -5.38 -6.93 2.44
N LEU A 72 -4.90 -5.69 2.53
CA LEU A 72 -5.05 -4.84 3.70
C LEU A 72 -6.52 -4.47 3.95
N GLY A 73 -7.25 -4.09 2.89
CA GLY A 73 -8.69 -3.80 2.96
C GLY A 73 -9.50 -5.03 3.40
N ALA A 74 -9.19 -6.21 2.85
CA ALA A 74 -9.83 -7.46 3.28
C ALA A 74 -9.56 -7.78 4.76
N GLY A 75 -8.34 -7.52 5.23
CA GLY A 75 -7.96 -7.66 6.64
C GLY A 75 -8.73 -6.71 7.56
N ILE A 76 -8.86 -5.44 7.17
CA ILE A 76 -9.65 -4.43 7.90
C ILE A 76 -11.11 -4.87 8.02
N SER A 77 -11.76 -5.20 6.90
CA SER A 77 -13.17 -5.63 6.92
C SER A 77 -13.39 -6.89 7.76
N SER A 78 -12.42 -7.82 7.75
CA SER A 78 -12.47 -9.02 8.58
C SER A 78 -12.35 -8.68 10.07
N ALA A 79 -11.43 -7.78 10.43
CA ALA A 79 -11.24 -7.33 11.81
C ALA A 79 -12.46 -6.58 12.35
N GLU A 80 -13.04 -5.67 11.56
CA GLU A 80 -14.29 -4.97 11.89
C GLU A 80 -15.46 -5.95 12.06
N GLY A 81 -15.55 -6.96 11.19
CA GLY A 81 -16.55 -8.01 11.27
C GLY A 81 -16.43 -8.87 12.54
N ILE A 82 -15.23 -9.05 13.07
CA ILE A 82 -15.01 -9.69 14.38
C ILE A 82 -15.51 -8.76 15.49
N ASN A 83 -15.08 -7.49 15.48
CA ASN A 83 -15.47 -6.51 16.48
C ASN A 83 -17.00 -6.33 16.58
N ALA A 84 -17.72 -6.38 15.46
CA ALA A 84 -19.18 -6.28 15.41
C ALA A 84 -19.92 -7.49 16.02
N ARG A 85 -19.25 -8.64 16.16
CA ARG A 85 -19.82 -9.90 16.68
C ARG A 85 -19.48 -10.20 18.13
N LEU A 86 -18.44 -9.55 18.68
CA LEU A 86 -18.17 -9.50 20.11
C LEU A 86 -19.31 -8.79 20.85
#